data_AF-A0A7V8RMI8-F1
#
_entry.id   AF-A0A7V8RMI8-F1
#
_cell.length_a   1.000
_cell.length_b   1.000
_cell.length_c   1.000
_cell.angle_alpha   90.00
_cell.angle_beta   90.00
_cell.angle_gamma   90.00
#
_symmetry.space_group_name_H-M   'P 1'
#
loop_
_entity.id
_entity.type
_entity.pdbx_description
1 polymer ?
#
loop_
_entity_poly.entity_id
_entity_poly.type
_entity_poly.pdbx_seq_one_letter_code
_entity_poly.pdbx_strand_id
1 'polypeptide(L)'
;MRLSDVTVTIRPRTTWEAMDLGVLMAQQHRRLLMTSWAIVTLPVYALLSLLLWDSPSLVVFVFWWLKPAFDRLPLYIVSKALFGETPTLKQALRQWPALLKPQLLASLTWRRLSLSRSFLMPVVQLEGLAGEAREQRLRVLLQRNGGAAQWLTIIGVHLETALWFGLMALFYLFVPQQVELEWDWQTLIAVAEHDWLWLEHLLNFLYPLLLIVWEPIYVACGFSLYLNRRTILEAWDIELVFRRLRQRLSAAAPLLMLAAVMLLPMAPPAWAAEEGTAPDSPRLLHQPVTSEASREGIKAILDAPPFKNPETVTRYRFGEEAPEPAEADKAPGWLKSMFNWSAKRFETVAALIQVLLWAALIGAVAWLAWRYRERLNALVNRRPAKGQVMEWPTPARMFGLDIREESLPDDVASSAEQLWSSAPREALGLLYRALLSRLHHGFGIPLKPSDTEGQVLQRVEQLQHEQLMAFSKHLTLHWQNVAYGHRPPPAHLQQELCDGWRGLFGPGASR
;
A
#
# COMPACT_ATOMS: atom_id res chain seq x y z
N MET A 1 12.94 -9.51 -13.74
CA MET A 1 12.66 -8.09 -13.43
C MET A 1 13.84 -7.55 -12.65
N ARG A 2 14.55 -6.54 -13.16
CA ARG A 2 15.66 -5.91 -12.43
C ARG A 2 15.09 -4.77 -11.57
N LEU A 3 15.42 -4.77 -10.27
CA LEU A 3 14.95 -3.74 -9.34
C LEU A 3 15.50 -2.34 -9.64
N SER A 4 16.57 -2.25 -10.43
CA SER A 4 17.17 -0.98 -10.89
C SER A 4 16.28 -0.19 -11.84
N ASP A 5 15.35 -0.86 -12.53
CA ASP A 5 14.62 -0.29 -13.67
C ASP A 5 13.20 0.14 -13.25
N VAL A 6 12.92 0.16 -11.95
CA VAL A 6 11.61 0.52 -11.41
C VAL A 6 11.41 2.03 -11.52
N THR A 7 10.35 2.45 -12.21
CA THR A 7 10.01 3.87 -12.43
C THR A 7 9.50 4.57 -11.17
N VAL A 8 9.13 3.81 -10.15
CA VAL A 8 8.63 4.32 -8.87
C VAL A 8 9.72 4.21 -7.80
N THR A 9 9.81 5.22 -6.93
CA THR A 9 10.69 5.16 -5.76
C THR A 9 10.25 4.05 -4.80
N ILE A 10 11.06 3.00 -4.68
CA ILE A 10 10.82 1.91 -3.73
C ILE A 10 11.16 2.43 -2.33
N ARG A 11 10.12 2.61 -1.51
CA ARG A 11 10.19 2.95 -0.09
C ARG A 11 9.00 2.34 0.65
N PRO A 12 9.14 2.02 1.95
CA PRO A 12 8.00 1.68 2.79
C PRO A 12 6.98 2.84 2.80
N ARG A 13 5.72 2.54 2.49
CA ARG A 13 4.60 3.50 2.48
C ARG A 13 3.53 3.10 3.47
N THR A 14 2.71 4.06 3.89
CA THR A 14 1.45 3.73 4.56
C THR A 14 0.51 3.00 3.59
N THR A 15 -0.50 2.29 4.10
CA THR A 15 -1.44 1.56 3.24
C THR A 15 -2.25 2.49 2.32
N TRP A 16 -2.64 3.66 2.82
CA TRP A 16 -3.36 4.67 2.04
C TRP A 16 -2.48 5.31 0.97
N GLU A 17 -1.24 5.70 1.32
CA GLU A 17 -0.28 6.23 0.35
C GLU A 17 0.05 5.20 -0.74
N ALA A 18 0.08 3.90 -0.40
CA ALA A 18 0.23 2.84 -1.39
C ALA A 18 -0.99 2.74 -2.32
N MET A 19 -2.21 2.92 -1.81
CA MET A 19 -3.40 2.97 -2.68
C MET A 19 -3.36 4.17 -3.63
N ASP A 20 -2.99 5.35 -3.13
CA ASP A 20 -2.86 6.57 -3.94
C ASP A 20 -1.84 6.39 -5.07
N LEU A 21 -0.72 5.72 -4.78
CA LEU A 21 0.24 5.32 -5.82
C LEU A 21 -0.42 4.45 -6.90
N GLY A 22 -1.30 3.51 -6.52
CA GLY A 22 -2.06 2.70 -7.48
C GLY A 22 -2.98 3.54 -8.37
N VAL A 23 -3.66 4.54 -7.80
CA VAL A 23 -4.47 5.50 -8.57
C VAL A 23 -3.59 6.28 -9.56
N LEU A 24 -2.42 6.77 -9.13
CA LEU A 24 -1.48 7.49 -10.00
C LEU A 24 -0.95 6.62 -11.14
N MET A 25 -0.61 5.36 -10.86
CA MET A 25 -0.21 4.40 -11.90
C MET A 25 -1.32 4.17 -12.92
N ALA A 26 -2.57 4.03 -12.46
CA ALA A 26 -3.73 3.90 -13.34
C ALA A 26 -3.97 5.17 -14.17
N GLN A 27 -3.81 6.36 -13.58
CA GLN A 27 -3.94 7.64 -14.28
C GLN A 27 -2.88 7.81 -15.37
N GLN A 28 -1.61 7.49 -15.07
CA GLN A 28 -0.51 7.58 -16.03
C GLN A 28 -0.74 6.70 -17.26
N HIS A 29 -1.29 5.50 -17.07
CA HIS A 29 -1.54 4.53 -18.14
C HIS A 29 -3.03 4.39 -18.51
N ARG A 30 -3.86 5.39 -18.19
CA ARG A 30 -5.34 5.33 -18.30
C ARG A 30 -5.83 4.90 -19.67
N ARG A 31 -5.25 5.45 -20.74
CA ARG A 31 -5.67 5.16 -22.11
C ARG A 31 -5.46 3.69 -22.42
N LEU A 32 -4.27 3.15 -22.13
CA LEU A 32 -3.95 1.75 -22.39
C LEU A 32 -4.80 0.80 -21.53
N LEU A 33 -4.97 1.11 -20.25
CA LEU A 33 -5.76 0.30 -19.33
C LEU A 33 -7.24 0.26 -19.71
N MET A 34 -7.86 1.41 -19.92
CA MET A 34 -9.30 1.51 -20.25
C MET A 34 -9.59 0.94 -21.63
N THR A 35 -8.77 1.24 -22.64
CA THR A 35 -9.01 0.70 -24.01
C THR A 35 -8.79 -0.80 -24.09
N SER A 36 -7.75 -1.33 -23.45
CA SER A 36 -7.51 -2.78 -23.43
C SER A 36 -8.61 -3.53 -22.67
N TRP A 37 -9.11 -2.97 -21.56
CA TRP A 37 -10.24 -3.55 -20.83
C TRP A 37 -11.51 -3.49 -21.69
N ALA A 38 -11.85 -2.34 -22.27
CA ALA A 38 -13.02 -2.16 -23.13
C ALA A 38 -13.04 -3.11 -24.35
N ILE A 39 -11.90 -3.27 -25.04
CA ILE A 39 -11.80 -4.16 -26.22
C ILE A 39 -12.05 -5.62 -25.84
N VAL A 40 -11.73 -6.03 -24.61
CA VAL A 40 -12.00 -7.39 -24.15
C VAL A 40 -13.42 -7.54 -23.64
N THR A 41 -13.90 -6.59 -22.84
CA THR A 41 -15.16 -6.76 -22.11
C THR A 41 -16.39 -6.38 -22.91
N LEU A 42 -16.33 -5.35 -23.77
CA LEU A 42 -17.49 -4.93 -24.57
C LEU A 42 -17.94 -6.01 -25.57
N PRO A 43 -17.05 -6.69 -26.32
CA PRO A 43 -17.47 -7.78 -27.20
C PRO A 43 -18.01 -8.98 -26.42
N VAL A 44 -17.45 -9.28 -25.24
CA VAL A 44 -17.98 -10.35 -24.38
C VAL A 44 -19.37 -10.00 -23.87
N TYR A 45 -19.59 -8.77 -23.42
CA TYR A 45 -20.91 -8.30 -23.01
C TYR A 45 -21.90 -8.34 -24.17
N ALA A 46 -21.53 -7.83 -25.35
CA ALA A 46 -22.38 -7.85 -26.54
C ALA A 46 -22.74 -9.29 -26.95
N LEU A 47 -21.77 -10.22 -26.92
CA LEU A 47 -22.03 -11.64 -27.20
C LEU A 47 -22.98 -12.25 -26.17
N LEU A 48 -22.83 -11.93 -24.89
CA LEU A 48 -23.75 -12.39 -23.84
C LEU A 48 -25.16 -11.82 -24.05
N SER A 49 -25.29 -10.52 -24.36
CA SER A 49 -26.57 -9.89 -24.68
C SER A 49 -27.24 -10.52 -25.90
N LEU A 50 -26.49 -10.89 -26.94
CA LEU A 50 -27.02 -11.56 -28.13
C LEU A 50 -27.44 -13.00 -27.83
N LEU A 51 -26.69 -13.73 -27.01
CA LEU A 51 -26.98 -15.13 -26.69
C LEU A 51 -28.13 -15.29 -25.68
N LEU A 52 -28.26 -14.35 -24.75
CA LEU A 52 -29.19 -14.37 -23.63
C LEU A 52 -30.16 -13.19 -23.72
N TRP A 53 -30.64 -12.90 -24.94
CA TRP A 53 -31.48 -11.75 -25.23
C TRP A 53 -32.72 -11.70 -24.34
N ASP A 54 -33.37 -12.84 -24.13
CA ASP A 54 -34.60 -12.97 -23.33
C ASP A 54 -34.35 -12.84 -21.81
N SER A 55 -33.08 -12.72 -21.37
CA SER A 55 -32.71 -12.65 -19.95
C SER A 55 -31.63 -11.58 -19.66
N PRO A 56 -31.96 -10.28 -19.73
CA PRO A 56 -31.00 -9.19 -19.49
C PRO A 56 -30.34 -9.26 -18.10
N SER A 57 -31.07 -9.68 -17.08
CA SER A 57 -30.55 -9.87 -15.72
C SER A 57 -29.47 -10.95 -15.65
N LEU A 58 -29.61 -12.03 -16.42
CA LEU A 58 -28.64 -13.11 -16.48
C LEU A 58 -27.36 -12.65 -17.18
N VAL A 59 -27.47 -11.80 -18.21
CA VAL A 59 -26.30 -11.19 -18.88
C VAL A 59 -25.45 -10.41 -17.88
N VAL A 60 -26.06 -9.51 -17.11
CA VAL A 60 -25.35 -8.73 -16.09
C VAL A 60 -24.73 -9.65 -15.03
N PHE A 61 -25.48 -10.65 -14.58
CA PHE A 61 -24.99 -11.61 -13.59
C PHE A 61 -23.76 -12.38 -14.08
N VAL A 62 -23.80 -12.93 -15.30
CA VAL A 62 -22.67 -13.66 -15.91
C VAL A 62 -21.50 -12.72 -16.16
N PHE A 63 -21.76 -11.50 -16.64
CA PHE A 63 -20.71 -10.50 -16.85
C PHE A 63 -20.02 -10.11 -15.54
N TRP A 64 -20.81 -9.84 -14.48
CA TRP A 64 -20.33 -9.61 -13.12
C TRP A 64 -19.57 -10.82 -12.56
N TRP A 65 -20.01 -12.02 -12.89
CA TRP A 65 -19.33 -13.25 -12.49
C TRP A 65 -17.93 -13.36 -13.11
N LEU A 66 -17.78 -12.95 -14.37
CA LEU A 66 -16.54 -12.98 -15.15
C LEU A 66 -15.53 -11.88 -14.80
N LYS A 67 -15.87 -10.89 -13.96
CA LYS A 67 -14.94 -9.84 -13.50
C LYS A 67 -13.52 -10.34 -13.15
N PRO A 68 -13.33 -11.40 -12.33
CA PRO A 68 -11.99 -11.90 -12.00
C PRO A 68 -11.14 -12.33 -13.21
N ALA A 69 -11.77 -12.66 -14.33
CA ALA A 69 -11.08 -12.96 -15.58
C ALA A 69 -10.53 -11.69 -16.26
N PHE A 70 -11.31 -10.62 -16.26
CA PHE A 70 -10.96 -9.35 -16.90
C PHE A 70 -9.86 -8.61 -16.14
N ASP A 71 -9.86 -8.69 -14.82
CA ASP A 71 -8.88 -8.00 -13.95
C ASP A 71 -7.43 -8.43 -14.16
N ARG A 72 -7.22 -9.60 -14.78
CA ARG A 72 -5.89 -10.14 -15.11
C ARG A 72 -5.14 -9.25 -16.10
N LEU A 73 -5.86 -8.60 -17.01
CA LEU A 73 -5.25 -7.80 -18.05
C LEU A 73 -4.68 -6.46 -17.51
N PRO A 74 -5.43 -5.65 -16.75
CA PRO A 74 -4.87 -4.47 -16.08
C PRO A 74 -3.65 -4.78 -15.22
N LEU A 75 -3.70 -5.88 -14.44
CA LEU A 75 -2.57 -6.27 -13.59
C LEU A 75 -1.30 -6.54 -14.41
N TYR A 76 -1.42 -7.23 -15.55
CA TYR A 76 -0.29 -7.48 -16.44
C TYR A 76 0.32 -6.17 -16.95
N ILE A 77 -0.52 -5.26 -17.43
CA ILE A 77 -0.08 -3.97 -17.98
C ILE A 77 0.64 -3.14 -16.91
N VAL A 78 0.04 -2.97 -15.74
CA VAL A 78 0.62 -2.17 -14.64
C VAL A 78 1.92 -2.81 -14.12
N SER A 79 1.96 -4.15 -14.03
CA SER A 79 3.18 -4.85 -13.59
C SER A 79 4.37 -4.65 -14.52
N LYS A 80 4.12 -4.53 -15.83
CA LYS A 80 5.14 -4.29 -16.85
C LYS A 80 5.53 -2.82 -16.95
N ALA A 81 4.54 -1.93 -16.88
CA ALA A 81 4.75 -0.49 -16.84
C ALA A 81 5.63 -0.03 -15.66
N LEU A 82 5.52 -0.68 -14.51
CA LEU A 82 6.34 -0.41 -13.32
C LEU A 82 7.85 -0.54 -13.58
N PHE A 83 8.27 -1.43 -14.49
CA PHE A 83 9.68 -1.65 -14.83
C PHE A 83 10.10 -0.93 -16.13
N GLY A 84 9.33 0.07 -16.57
CA GLY A 84 9.61 0.82 -17.80
C GLY A 84 9.32 0.07 -19.12
N GLU A 85 8.90 -1.19 -19.06
CA GLU A 85 8.54 -2.01 -20.23
C GLU A 85 7.02 -1.91 -20.52
N THR A 86 6.51 -0.72 -20.84
CA THR A 86 5.05 -0.57 -21.10
C THR A 86 4.63 -1.38 -22.34
N PRO A 87 3.74 -2.37 -22.21
CA PRO A 87 3.32 -3.19 -23.34
C PRO A 87 2.45 -2.36 -24.28
N THR A 88 2.56 -2.62 -25.58
CA THR A 88 1.61 -2.07 -26.56
C THR A 88 0.25 -2.76 -26.42
N LEU A 89 -0.83 -2.08 -26.86
CA LEU A 89 -2.20 -2.61 -26.78
C LEU A 89 -2.32 -4.00 -27.44
N LYS A 90 -1.69 -4.19 -28.61
CA LYS A 90 -1.66 -5.49 -29.32
C LYS A 90 -0.96 -6.58 -28.51
N GLN A 91 0.16 -6.26 -27.86
CA GLN A 91 0.90 -7.22 -27.02
C GLN A 91 0.10 -7.60 -25.78
N ALA A 92 -0.56 -6.63 -25.14
CA ALA A 92 -1.40 -6.88 -23.97
C ALA A 92 -2.58 -7.82 -24.30
N LEU A 93 -3.30 -7.54 -25.40
CA LEU A 93 -4.43 -8.38 -25.84
C LEU A 93 -3.99 -9.78 -26.25
N ARG A 94 -2.86 -9.93 -26.94
CA ARG A 94 -2.32 -11.24 -27.32
C ARG A 94 -1.97 -12.10 -26.10
N GLN A 95 -1.54 -11.48 -25.01
CA GLN A 95 -1.15 -12.19 -23.79
C GLN A 95 -2.38 -12.60 -22.94
N TRP A 96 -3.52 -11.94 -23.11
CA TRP A 96 -4.70 -12.16 -22.25
C TRP A 96 -5.16 -13.62 -22.13
N PRO A 97 -5.28 -14.43 -23.22
CA PRO A 97 -5.67 -15.84 -23.09
C PRO A 97 -4.71 -16.68 -22.25
N ALA A 98 -3.40 -16.37 -22.30
CA ALA A 98 -2.41 -17.05 -21.48
C ALA A 98 -2.54 -16.68 -19.99
N LEU A 99 -2.93 -15.44 -19.69
CA LEU A 99 -3.17 -14.97 -18.32
C LEU A 99 -4.37 -15.68 -17.67
N LEU A 100 -5.35 -16.13 -18.47
CA LEU A 100 -6.54 -16.83 -17.96
C LEU A 100 -6.26 -18.28 -17.53
N LYS A 101 -5.19 -18.92 -17.98
CA LYS A 101 -4.92 -20.34 -17.64
C LYS A 101 -4.72 -20.61 -16.14
N PRO A 102 -3.91 -19.84 -15.38
CA PRO A 102 -3.66 -20.16 -13.97
C PRO A 102 -4.86 -19.88 -13.06
N GLN A 103 -5.40 -20.95 -12.47
CA GLN A 103 -6.34 -20.92 -11.35
C GLN A 103 -7.63 -20.11 -11.62
N LEU A 104 -8.10 -20.06 -12.88
CA LEU A 104 -9.33 -19.34 -13.27
C LEU A 104 -10.57 -19.87 -12.59
N LEU A 105 -10.77 -21.19 -12.60
CA LEU A 105 -11.92 -21.82 -11.95
C LEU A 105 -11.98 -21.44 -10.47
N ALA A 106 -10.87 -21.58 -9.75
CA ALA A 106 -10.77 -21.17 -8.35
C ALA A 106 -11.05 -19.67 -8.13
N SER A 107 -10.63 -18.80 -9.07
CA SER A 107 -10.90 -17.36 -9.01
C SER A 107 -12.36 -16.99 -9.27
N LEU A 108 -13.08 -17.81 -10.05
CA LEU A 108 -14.49 -17.60 -10.38
C LEU A 108 -15.43 -18.20 -9.34
N THR A 109 -15.06 -19.30 -8.67
CA THR A 109 -15.93 -20.00 -7.71
C THR A 109 -15.76 -19.49 -6.28
N TRP A 110 -14.86 -20.07 -5.49
CA TRP A 110 -14.76 -19.82 -4.05
C TRP A 110 -13.90 -18.61 -3.70
N ARG A 111 -12.88 -18.26 -4.49
CA ARG A 111 -12.03 -17.08 -4.21
C ARG A 111 -12.67 -15.76 -4.63
N ARG A 112 -13.79 -15.84 -5.33
CA ARG A 112 -14.58 -14.70 -5.75
C ARG A 112 -15.12 -13.90 -4.56
N LEU A 113 -15.46 -14.60 -3.47
CA LEU A 113 -15.96 -14.01 -2.23
C LEU A 113 -14.86 -13.42 -1.33
N SER A 114 -13.61 -13.46 -1.77
CA SER A 114 -12.48 -12.91 -1.00
C SER A 114 -12.42 -11.39 -1.11
N LEU A 115 -12.60 -10.69 0.01
CA LEU A 115 -12.51 -9.23 0.09
C LEU A 115 -11.11 -8.67 -0.20
N SER A 116 -10.06 -9.49 -0.21
CA SER A 116 -8.68 -9.08 -0.53
C SER A 116 -8.22 -9.50 -1.93
N ARG A 117 -9.15 -9.80 -2.84
CA ARG A 117 -8.88 -10.36 -4.18
C ARG A 117 -7.81 -9.61 -4.97
N SER A 118 -7.97 -8.30 -5.16
CA SER A 118 -7.04 -7.50 -5.97
C SER A 118 -5.61 -7.48 -5.40
N PHE A 119 -5.47 -7.54 -4.08
CA PHE A 119 -4.18 -7.61 -3.39
C PHE A 119 -3.50 -8.98 -3.50
N LEU A 120 -4.26 -10.07 -3.52
CA LEU A 120 -3.71 -11.44 -3.58
C LEU A 120 -3.45 -11.93 -5.00
N MET A 121 -4.07 -11.28 -5.99
CA MET A 121 -3.98 -11.63 -7.39
C MET A 121 -2.56 -11.65 -7.97
N PRO A 122 -1.64 -10.72 -7.62
CA PRO A 122 -0.25 -10.74 -8.07
C PRO A 122 0.52 -12.01 -7.67
N VAL A 123 0.18 -12.65 -6.54
CA VAL A 123 0.82 -13.90 -6.11
C VAL A 123 0.56 -15.04 -7.11
N VAL A 124 -0.65 -15.09 -7.67
CA VAL A 124 -1.00 -16.14 -8.63
C VAL A 124 -0.45 -15.80 -10.02
N GLN A 125 -0.57 -14.53 -10.44
CA GLN A 125 -0.25 -14.14 -11.82
C GLN A 125 1.23 -13.80 -12.05
N LEU A 126 1.91 -13.20 -11.07
CA LEU A 126 3.29 -12.74 -11.20
C LEU A 126 4.28 -13.68 -10.49
N GLU A 127 3.95 -14.18 -9.29
CA GLU A 127 4.83 -15.14 -8.59
C GLU A 127 4.62 -16.58 -9.07
N GLY A 128 3.47 -16.90 -9.69
CA GLY A 128 3.18 -18.23 -10.22
C GLY A 128 3.00 -19.31 -9.16
N LEU A 129 2.80 -18.94 -7.88
CA LEU A 129 2.73 -19.89 -6.77
C LEU A 129 1.38 -20.64 -6.73
N ALA A 130 1.45 -21.94 -6.38
CA ALA A 130 0.29 -22.82 -6.20
C ALA A 130 0.42 -23.66 -4.91
N GLY A 131 -0.69 -24.28 -4.48
CA GLY A 131 -0.73 -25.18 -3.33
C GLY A 131 -0.25 -24.56 -2.01
N GLU A 132 0.50 -25.33 -1.23
CA GLU A 132 1.01 -24.93 0.09
C GLU A 132 1.92 -23.70 0.04
N ALA A 133 2.81 -23.61 -0.96
CA ALA A 133 3.70 -22.47 -1.12
C ALA A 133 2.92 -21.16 -1.28
N ARG A 134 1.81 -21.19 -2.01
CA ARG A 134 0.89 -20.05 -2.11
C ARG A 134 0.27 -19.72 -0.76
N GLU A 135 -0.25 -20.70 -0.03
CA GLU A 135 -0.91 -20.43 1.26
C GLU A 135 0.02 -19.82 2.31
N GLN A 136 1.24 -20.35 2.41
CA GLN A 136 2.28 -19.78 3.28
C GLN A 136 2.56 -18.33 2.90
N ARG A 137 2.72 -18.05 1.60
CA ARG A 137 2.94 -16.69 1.10
C ARG A 137 1.78 -15.76 1.43
N LEU A 138 0.53 -16.18 1.23
CA LEU A 138 -0.64 -15.37 1.53
C LEU A 138 -0.77 -15.08 3.03
N ARG A 139 -0.46 -16.05 3.89
CA ARG A 139 -0.48 -15.89 5.35
C ARG A 139 0.45 -14.75 5.78
N VAL A 140 1.67 -14.69 5.23
CA VAL A 140 2.64 -13.62 5.54
C VAL A 140 2.22 -12.26 4.96
N LEU A 141 1.63 -12.25 3.76
CA LEU A 141 1.16 -11.01 3.13
C LEU A 141 -0.01 -10.38 3.89
N LEU A 142 -0.97 -11.18 4.36
CA LEU A 142 -2.20 -10.70 4.99
C LEU A 142 -2.03 -10.19 6.44
N GLN A 143 -0.98 -10.58 7.16
CA GLN A 143 -0.79 -10.23 8.58
C GLN A 143 -0.88 -8.73 8.92
N ARG A 144 -0.39 -7.84 8.06
CA ARG A 144 -0.41 -6.37 8.30
C ARG A 144 -1.28 -5.59 7.32
N ASN A 145 -1.38 -6.02 6.05
CA ASN A 145 -2.09 -5.28 5.01
C ASN A 145 -3.47 -5.88 4.66
N GLY A 146 -3.89 -6.97 5.33
CA GLY A 146 -5.16 -7.64 5.07
C GLY A 146 -6.37 -6.70 5.23
N GLY A 147 -6.40 -5.91 6.31
CA GLY A 147 -7.49 -4.97 6.56
C GLY A 147 -7.61 -3.88 5.48
N ALA A 148 -6.50 -3.30 5.03
CA ALA A 148 -6.51 -2.30 3.97
C ALA A 148 -7.00 -2.88 2.63
N ALA A 149 -6.58 -4.10 2.29
CA ALA A 149 -7.05 -4.78 1.08
C ALA A 149 -8.56 -5.09 1.15
N GLN A 150 -9.08 -5.45 2.32
CA GLN A 150 -10.52 -5.67 2.52
C GLN A 150 -11.31 -4.36 2.37
N TRP A 151 -10.85 -3.28 3.01
CA TRP A 151 -11.46 -1.97 2.89
C TRP A 151 -11.45 -1.43 1.45
N LEU A 152 -10.41 -1.73 0.67
CA LEU A 152 -10.37 -1.40 -0.76
C LEU A 152 -11.59 -1.96 -1.50
N THR A 153 -11.92 -3.23 -1.25
CA THR A 153 -13.05 -3.89 -1.90
C THR A 153 -14.38 -3.41 -1.33
N ILE A 154 -14.49 -3.21 -0.02
CA ILE A 154 -15.72 -2.70 0.60
C ILE A 154 -16.03 -1.30 0.05
N ILE A 155 -15.08 -0.36 0.15
CA ILE A 155 -15.24 1.00 -0.37
C ILE A 155 -15.49 0.95 -1.88
N GLY A 156 -14.74 0.09 -2.59
CA GLY A 156 -14.87 -0.02 -4.03
C GLY A 156 -16.23 -0.51 -4.50
N VAL A 157 -16.83 -1.49 -3.81
CA VAL A 157 -18.19 -1.97 -4.13
C VAL A 157 -19.23 -0.87 -3.85
N HIS A 158 -19.10 -0.11 -2.77
CA HIS A 158 -20.04 0.97 -2.47
C HIS A 158 -19.89 2.13 -3.47
N LEU A 159 -18.66 2.47 -3.85
CA LEU A 159 -18.42 3.49 -4.87
C LEU A 159 -18.92 3.04 -6.23
N GLU A 160 -18.69 1.79 -6.62
CA GLU A 160 -19.23 1.20 -7.85
C GLU A 160 -20.76 1.27 -7.87
N THR A 161 -21.42 0.85 -6.78
CA THR A 161 -22.87 0.91 -6.65
C THR A 161 -23.39 2.35 -6.71
N ALA A 162 -22.73 3.29 -6.03
CA ALA A 162 -23.11 4.70 -6.05
C ALA A 162 -22.96 5.33 -7.44
N LEU A 163 -21.86 5.02 -8.14
CA LEU A 163 -21.63 5.48 -9.51
C LEU A 163 -22.63 4.85 -10.49
N TRP A 164 -22.97 3.58 -10.30
CA TRP A 164 -23.97 2.89 -11.13
C TRP A 164 -25.36 3.49 -10.95
N PHE A 165 -25.82 3.68 -9.70
CA PHE A 165 -27.09 4.38 -9.42
C PHE A 165 -27.08 5.82 -9.92
N GLY A 166 -25.97 6.54 -9.77
CA GLY A 166 -25.82 7.89 -10.29
C GLY A 166 -25.96 7.95 -11.81
N LEU A 167 -25.45 6.94 -12.51
CA LEU A 167 -25.52 6.87 -13.96
C LEU A 167 -26.91 6.42 -14.47
N MET A 168 -27.62 5.58 -13.69
CA MET A 168 -29.05 5.31 -13.89
C MET A 168 -29.91 6.57 -13.69
N ALA A 169 -29.66 7.34 -12.62
CA ALA A 169 -30.36 8.59 -12.37
C ALA A 169 -30.08 9.65 -13.44
N LEU A 170 -28.85 9.70 -13.95
CA LEU A 170 -28.49 10.54 -15.09
C LEU A 170 -29.26 10.14 -16.35
N PHE A 171 -29.34 8.83 -16.66
CA PHE A 171 -30.13 8.33 -17.78
C PHE A 171 -31.61 8.70 -17.64
N TYR A 172 -32.18 8.52 -16.44
CA TYR A 172 -33.56 8.90 -16.12
C TYR A 172 -33.83 10.40 -16.39
N LEU A 173 -32.88 11.28 -16.08
CA LEU A 173 -33.01 12.72 -16.35
C LEU A 173 -33.07 13.07 -17.86
N PHE A 174 -32.60 12.18 -18.74
CA PHE A 174 -32.74 12.34 -20.19
C PHE A 174 -34.04 11.77 -20.75
N VAL A 175 -34.86 11.10 -19.93
CA VAL A 175 -36.16 10.57 -20.35
C VAL A 175 -37.16 11.74 -20.47
N PRO A 176 -37.83 11.91 -21.64
CA PRO A 176 -38.83 12.96 -21.80
C PRO A 176 -40.05 12.77 -20.89
N GLN A 177 -40.57 13.86 -20.33
CA GLN A 177 -41.73 13.85 -19.42
C GLN A 177 -42.99 13.22 -20.05
N GLN A 178 -43.15 13.28 -21.38
CA GLN A 178 -44.27 12.67 -22.08
C GLN A 178 -44.26 11.13 -21.96
N VAL A 179 -43.08 10.53 -21.84
CA VAL A 179 -42.90 9.08 -21.66
C VAL A 179 -43.08 8.68 -20.19
N GLU A 180 -42.74 9.58 -19.25
CA GLU A 180 -42.94 9.35 -17.81
C GLU A 180 -44.42 9.23 -17.41
N LEU A 181 -45.32 9.96 -18.11
CA LEU A 181 -46.76 9.91 -17.85
C LEU A 181 -47.40 8.56 -18.22
N GLU A 182 -46.76 7.78 -19.10
CA GLU A 182 -47.18 6.43 -19.48
C GLU A 182 -46.53 5.34 -18.58
N TRP A 183 -45.57 5.71 -17.73
CA TRP A 183 -44.87 4.81 -16.81
C TRP A 183 -45.66 4.61 -15.52
N ASP A 184 -46.77 3.87 -15.60
CA ASP A 184 -47.43 3.37 -14.40
C ASP A 184 -46.67 2.14 -13.87
N TRP A 185 -46.21 2.17 -12.62
CA TRP A 185 -45.36 1.11 -12.03
C TRP A 185 -46.00 -0.29 -12.10
N GLN A 186 -47.33 -0.38 -12.17
CA GLN A 186 -48.07 -1.63 -12.36
C GLN A 186 -48.02 -2.17 -13.80
N THR A 187 -47.96 -1.29 -14.80
CA THR A 187 -47.86 -1.65 -16.21
C THR A 187 -46.44 -2.09 -16.58
N LEU A 188 -45.41 -1.50 -15.97
CA LEU A 188 -44.01 -1.90 -16.14
C LEU A 188 -43.74 -3.33 -15.68
N ILE A 189 -44.43 -3.81 -14.65
CA ILE A 189 -44.28 -5.19 -14.14
C ILE A 189 -45.08 -6.19 -15.02
N ALA A 190 -46.19 -5.75 -15.62
CA ALA A 190 -47.10 -6.59 -16.40
C ALA A 190 -46.77 -6.66 -17.91
N VAL A 191 -46.11 -5.64 -18.47
CA VAL A 191 -45.71 -5.55 -19.90
C VAL A 191 -44.25 -5.99 -20.11
N ALA A 192 -43.49 -6.20 -19.03
CA ALA A 192 -42.09 -6.65 -19.04
C ALA A 192 -41.85 -8.06 -19.63
N GLU A 193 -42.88 -8.76 -20.12
CA GLU A 193 -42.64 -10.09 -20.70
C GLU A 193 -41.92 -10.04 -22.06
N HIS A 194 -42.10 -9.03 -22.95
CA HIS A 194 -41.39 -9.04 -24.25
C HIS A 194 -41.02 -7.68 -24.89
N ASP A 195 -41.78 -6.59 -24.71
CA ASP A 195 -41.59 -5.39 -25.58
C ASP A 195 -40.42 -4.48 -25.17
N TRP A 196 -39.91 -4.57 -23.94
CA TRP A 196 -38.96 -3.58 -23.36
C TRP A 196 -37.56 -4.15 -23.09
N LEU A 197 -37.28 -5.38 -23.54
CA LEU A 197 -35.99 -6.06 -23.33
C LEU A 197 -34.79 -5.24 -23.86
N TRP A 198 -34.96 -4.53 -24.97
CA TRP A 198 -33.90 -3.68 -25.55
C TRP A 198 -33.53 -2.52 -24.60
N LEU A 199 -34.50 -1.96 -23.89
CA LEU A 199 -34.30 -0.88 -22.92
C LEU A 199 -33.57 -1.41 -21.68
N GLU A 200 -33.91 -2.62 -21.21
CA GLU A 200 -33.19 -3.29 -20.13
C GLU A 200 -31.73 -3.58 -20.51
N HIS A 201 -31.47 -4.10 -21.71
CA HIS A 201 -30.10 -4.30 -22.21
C HIS A 201 -29.32 -2.99 -22.31
N LEU A 202 -29.98 -1.91 -22.73
CA LEU A 202 -29.39 -0.57 -22.80
C LEU A 202 -29.03 -0.03 -21.41
N LEU A 203 -29.94 -0.14 -20.45
CA LEU A 203 -29.69 0.25 -19.05
C LEU A 203 -28.58 -0.61 -18.44
N ASN A 204 -28.60 -1.91 -18.68
CA ASN A 204 -27.57 -2.83 -18.19
C ASN A 204 -26.20 -2.56 -18.83
N PHE A 205 -26.15 -2.06 -20.07
CA PHE A 205 -24.90 -1.67 -20.75
C PHE A 205 -24.15 -0.52 -20.07
N LEU A 206 -24.84 0.26 -19.23
CA LEU A 206 -24.22 1.29 -18.43
C LEU A 206 -23.26 0.73 -17.37
N TYR A 207 -23.48 -0.51 -16.93
CA TYR A 207 -22.61 -1.19 -15.98
C TYR A 207 -21.19 -1.49 -16.52
N PRO A 208 -21.00 -2.17 -17.67
CA PRO A 208 -19.66 -2.37 -18.24
C PRO A 208 -18.95 -1.05 -18.57
N LEU A 209 -19.68 0.01 -18.97
CA LEU A 209 -19.09 1.34 -19.21
C LEU A 209 -18.46 1.93 -17.94
N LEU A 210 -19.15 1.82 -16.80
CA LEU A 210 -18.60 2.21 -15.50
C LEU A 210 -17.32 1.42 -15.17
N LEU A 211 -17.36 0.12 -15.40
CA LEU A 211 -16.26 -0.78 -15.05
C LEU A 211 -15.01 -0.59 -15.91
N ILE A 212 -15.14 -0.13 -17.16
CA ILE A 212 -14.00 0.29 -18.00
C ILE A 212 -13.12 1.29 -17.26
N VAL A 213 -13.73 2.18 -16.49
CA VAL A 213 -13.02 3.21 -15.72
C VAL A 213 -12.61 2.68 -14.34
N TRP A 214 -13.52 2.03 -13.63
CA TRP A 214 -13.32 1.68 -12.22
C TRP A 214 -12.41 0.46 -11.99
N GLU A 215 -12.59 -0.63 -12.74
CA GLU A 215 -11.86 -1.89 -12.49
C GLU A 215 -10.33 -1.74 -12.65
N PRO A 216 -9.79 -1.06 -13.68
CA PRO A 216 -8.34 -0.87 -13.77
C PRO A 216 -7.75 -0.09 -12.59
N ILE A 217 -8.51 0.86 -12.02
CA ILE A 217 -8.08 1.62 -10.84
C ILE A 217 -8.08 0.69 -9.61
N TYR A 218 -9.15 -0.07 -9.41
CA TYR A 218 -9.24 -1.05 -8.32
C TYR A 218 -8.09 -2.08 -8.35
N VAL A 219 -7.76 -2.61 -9.53
CA VAL A 219 -6.66 -3.56 -9.71
C VAL A 219 -5.30 -2.91 -9.45
N ALA A 220 -5.07 -1.68 -9.93
CA ALA A 220 -3.82 -0.96 -9.71
C ALA A 220 -3.59 -0.65 -8.22
N CYS A 221 -4.63 -0.27 -7.48
CA CYS A 221 -4.57 -0.09 -6.02
C CYS A 221 -4.21 -1.39 -5.29
N GLY A 222 -4.84 -2.51 -5.67
CA GLY A 222 -4.51 -3.82 -5.11
C GLY A 222 -3.06 -4.25 -5.39
N PHE A 223 -2.58 -4.01 -6.61
CA PHE A 223 -1.20 -4.28 -6.99
C PHE A 223 -0.19 -3.42 -6.22
N SER A 224 -0.49 -2.13 -6.03
CA SER A 224 0.39 -1.24 -5.26
C SER A 224 0.47 -1.62 -3.79
N LEU A 225 -0.63 -2.04 -3.17
CA LEU A 225 -0.61 -2.62 -1.82
C LEU A 225 0.29 -3.86 -1.73
N TYR A 226 0.23 -4.71 -2.75
CA TYR A 226 1.08 -5.90 -2.86
C TYR A 226 2.56 -5.51 -2.97
N LEU A 227 2.91 -4.56 -3.83
CA LEU A 227 4.28 -4.06 -3.97
C LEU A 227 4.81 -3.45 -2.68
N ASN A 228 4.00 -2.67 -1.97
CA ASN A 228 4.39 -2.08 -0.69
C ASN A 228 4.69 -3.18 0.34
N ARG A 229 3.84 -4.21 0.41
CA ARG A 229 4.09 -5.33 1.33
C ARG A 229 5.34 -6.11 0.95
N ARG A 230 5.56 -6.33 -0.33
CA ARG A 230 6.74 -7.02 -0.85
C ARG A 230 8.02 -6.22 -0.58
N THR A 231 7.98 -4.90 -0.76
CA THR A 231 9.08 -3.99 -0.44
C THR A 231 9.51 -4.13 1.02
N ILE A 232 8.55 -4.18 1.95
CA ILE A 232 8.81 -4.33 3.39
C ILE A 232 9.33 -5.73 3.74
N LEU A 233 8.74 -6.79 3.16
CA LEU A 233 9.08 -8.18 3.49
C LEU A 233 10.41 -8.64 2.91
N GLU A 234 10.70 -8.24 1.67
CA GLU A 234 11.92 -8.59 0.95
C GLU A 234 13.00 -7.52 1.11
N ALA A 235 12.74 -6.47 1.90
CA ALA A 235 13.66 -5.37 2.15
C ALA A 235 14.25 -4.76 0.86
N TRP A 236 13.42 -4.62 -0.18
CA TRP A 236 13.86 -4.13 -1.50
C TRP A 236 14.48 -2.73 -1.40
N ASP A 237 13.97 -1.90 -0.49
CA ASP A 237 14.52 -0.58 -0.19
C ASP A 237 15.96 -0.68 0.34
N ILE A 238 16.21 -1.57 1.31
CA ILE A 238 17.52 -1.82 1.91
C ILE A 238 18.48 -2.45 0.88
N GLU A 239 18.01 -3.43 0.10
CA GLU A 239 18.82 -4.10 -0.93
C GLU A 239 19.31 -3.09 -1.98
N LEU A 240 18.44 -2.20 -2.46
CA LEU A 240 18.78 -1.15 -3.41
C LEU A 240 19.83 -0.19 -2.83
N VAL A 241 19.70 0.20 -1.56
CA VAL A 241 20.67 1.06 -0.88
C VAL A 241 22.03 0.36 -0.77
N PHE A 242 22.08 -0.91 -0.34
CA PHE A 242 23.32 -1.67 -0.28
C PHE A 242 23.95 -1.90 -1.66
N ARG A 243 23.16 -2.14 -2.71
CA ARG A 243 23.67 -2.25 -4.09
C ARG A 243 24.31 -0.94 -4.56
N ARG A 244 23.67 0.21 -4.28
CA ARG A 244 24.24 1.53 -4.59
C ARG A 244 25.51 1.81 -3.77
N LEU A 245 25.51 1.44 -2.48
CA LEU A 245 26.68 1.56 -1.61
C LEU A 245 27.83 0.70 -2.15
N ARG A 246 27.56 -0.56 -2.51
CA ARG A 246 28.54 -1.47 -3.14
C ARG A 246 29.09 -0.89 -4.44
N GLN A 247 28.26 -0.32 -5.31
CA GLN A 247 28.73 0.30 -6.56
C GLN A 247 29.68 1.47 -6.28
N ARG A 248 29.32 2.36 -5.34
CA ARG A 248 30.17 3.47 -4.92
C ARG A 248 31.49 2.98 -4.30
N LEU A 249 31.43 2.00 -3.41
CA LEU A 249 32.60 1.39 -2.78
C LEU A 249 33.47 0.63 -3.79
N SER A 250 32.88 -0.07 -4.76
CA SER A 250 33.62 -0.79 -5.79
C SER A 250 34.39 0.15 -6.72
N ALA A 251 33.91 1.38 -6.92
CA ALA A 251 34.66 2.41 -7.64
C ALA A 251 35.87 2.91 -6.83
N ALA A 252 35.79 2.92 -5.50
CA ALA A 252 36.89 3.30 -4.60
C ALA A 252 37.81 2.14 -4.22
N ALA A 253 37.36 0.90 -4.33
CA ALA A 253 38.07 -0.32 -3.96
C ALA A 253 39.43 -0.49 -4.67
N PRO A 254 39.59 -0.28 -5.99
CA PRO A 254 40.90 -0.40 -6.62
C PRO A 254 41.87 0.67 -6.14
N LEU A 255 41.38 1.88 -5.81
CA LEU A 255 42.21 2.97 -5.28
C LEU A 255 42.67 2.66 -3.85
N LEU A 256 41.77 2.13 -3.02
CA LEU A 256 42.09 1.66 -1.66
C LEU A 256 43.03 0.44 -1.66
N MET A 257 42.84 -0.51 -2.59
CA MET A 257 43.77 -1.63 -2.76
C MET A 257 45.15 -1.14 -3.22
N LEU A 258 45.22 -0.22 -4.17
CA LEU A 258 46.50 0.34 -4.63
C LEU A 258 47.22 1.07 -3.49
N ALA A 259 46.48 1.87 -2.71
CA ALA A 259 47.02 2.55 -1.53
C ALA A 259 47.49 1.54 -0.46
N ALA A 260 46.73 0.47 -0.21
CA ALA A 260 47.10 -0.59 0.72
C ALA A 260 48.35 -1.37 0.26
N VAL A 261 48.46 -1.66 -1.04
CA VAL A 261 49.64 -2.32 -1.63
C VAL A 261 50.87 -1.41 -1.55
N MET A 262 50.72 -0.11 -1.80
CA MET A 262 51.80 0.87 -1.63
C MET A 262 52.25 1.04 -0.18
N LEU A 263 51.35 0.81 0.79
CA LEU A 263 51.62 0.89 2.22
C LEU A 263 52.07 -0.45 2.83
N LEU A 264 52.00 -1.56 2.07
CA LEU A 264 52.49 -2.85 2.54
C LEU A 264 54.03 -2.84 2.49
N PRO A 265 54.72 -2.99 3.64
CA PRO A 265 56.17 -3.21 3.61
C PRO A 265 56.44 -4.50 2.84
N MET A 266 57.34 -4.46 1.84
CA MET A 266 57.85 -5.66 1.19
C MET A 266 58.58 -6.50 2.25
N ALA A 267 57.87 -7.44 2.86
CA ALA A 267 58.49 -8.49 3.64
C ALA A 267 59.27 -9.42 2.69
N PRO A 268 60.46 -9.89 3.08
CA PRO A 268 61.22 -10.84 2.28
C PRO A 268 60.42 -12.14 2.09
N PRO A 269 60.60 -12.83 0.95
CA PRO A 269 59.83 -14.03 0.63
C PRO A 269 60.17 -15.15 1.62
N ALA A 270 59.31 -15.36 2.62
CA ALA A 270 59.34 -16.57 3.43
C ALA A 270 58.73 -17.70 2.58
N TRP A 271 59.59 -18.48 1.93
CA TRP A 271 59.20 -19.74 1.32
C TRP A 271 58.81 -20.69 2.46
N ALA A 272 57.51 -20.84 2.70
CA ALA A 272 57.02 -21.96 3.48
C ALA A 272 57.20 -23.21 2.61
N ALA A 273 58.04 -24.13 3.07
CA ALA A 273 58.16 -25.45 2.46
C ALA A 273 56.78 -26.11 2.41
N GLU A 274 56.40 -26.62 1.25
CA GLU A 274 55.25 -27.49 1.09
C GLU A 274 55.46 -28.76 1.92
N GLU A 275 54.81 -28.84 3.08
CA GLU A 275 54.49 -30.13 3.67
C GLU A 275 53.16 -30.60 3.09
N GLY A 276 53.23 -31.68 2.31
CA GLY A 276 52.13 -32.30 1.59
C GLY A 276 50.96 -32.64 2.51
N THR A 277 49.94 -31.80 2.49
CA THR A 277 48.68 -32.00 3.21
C THR A 277 47.62 -32.56 2.27
N ALA A 278 47.74 -33.86 1.97
CA ALA A 278 46.63 -34.61 1.39
C ALA A 278 45.41 -34.57 2.35
N PRO A 279 44.17 -34.58 1.84
CA PRO A 279 42.95 -34.51 2.66
C PRO A 279 42.78 -35.70 3.63
N ASP A 280 43.46 -36.83 3.38
CA ASP A 280 43.42 -38.03 4.21
C ASP A 280 44.63 -38.19 5.15
N SER A 281 45.50 -37.19 5.28
CA SER A 281 46.60 -37.27 6.24
C SER A 281 46.09 -37.14 7.69
N PRO A 282 46.61 -37.93 8.64
CA PRO A 282 46.17 -37.88 10.03
C PRO A 282 46.55 -36.53 10.65
N ARG A 283 45.54 -35.79 11.12
CA ARG A 283 45.67 -34.45 11.70
C ARG A 283 45.27 -34.45 13.18
N LEU A 284 45.72 -33.43 13.91
CA LEU A 284 45.41 -33.22 15.34
C LEU A 284 46.00 -34.31 16.25
N LEU A 285 47.24 -34.74 15.99
CA LEU A 285 47.93 -35.81 16.72
C LEU A 285 48.31 -35.46 18.17
N HIS A 286 48.31 -34.17 18.53
CA HIS A 286 48.65 -33.69 19.87
C HIS A 286 47.43 -33.34 20.73
N GLN A 287 46.23 -33.78 20.33
CA GLN A 287 45.01 -33.58 21.08
C GLN A 287 44.45 -34.92 21.58
N PRO A 288 43.70 -34.92 22.69
CA PRO A 288 43.14 -36.15 23.27
C PRO A 288 42.15 -36.87 22.34
N VAL A 289 41.62 -36.19 21.32
CA VAL A 289 40.78 -36.80 20.29
C VAL A 289 41.41 -36.53 18.93
N THR A 290 41.86 -37.59 18.26
CA THR A 290 42.44 -37.51 16.92
C THR A 290 41.35 -37.37 15.86
N SER A 291 41.72 -36.87 14.67
CA SER A 291 40.81 -36.75 13.53
C SER A 291 40.18 -38.10 13.11
N GLU A 292 40.94 -39.20 13.23
CA GLU A 292 40.46 -40.55 12.95
C GLU A 292 39.43 -41.01 14.00
N ALA A 293 39.71 -40.83 15.29
CA ALA A 293 38.79 -41.20 16.37
C ALA A 293 37.47 -40.44 16.30
N SER A 294 37.51 -39.16 15.90
CA SER A 294 36.30 -38.36 15.67
C SER A 294 35.50 -38.85 14.48
N ARG A 295 36.16 -39.23 13.38
CA ARG A 295 35.51 -39.76 12.18
C ARG A 295 34.82 -41.10 12.44
N GLU A 296 35.44 -41.97 13.25
CA GLU A 296 34.81 -43.22 13.70
C GLU A 296 33.63 -42.97 14.64
N GLY A 297 33.74 -42.04 15.59
CA GLY A 297 32.64 -41.66 16.47
C GLY A 297 31.44 -41.09 15.73
N ILE A 298 31.66 -40.26 14.70
CA ILE A 298 30.59 -39.71 13.86
C ILE A 298 29.90 -40.83 13.07
N LYS A 299 30.65 -41.79 12.51
CA LYS A 299 30.05 -42.95 11.82
C LYS A 299 29.21 -43.80 12.77
N ALA A 300 29.70 -44.06 13.97
CA ALA A 300 28.97 -44.84 14.98
C ALA A 300 27.65 -44.17 15.39
N ILE A 301 27.62 -42.84 15.52
CA ILE A 301 26.39 -42.07 15.79
C ILE A 301 25.44 -42.11 14.59
N LEU A 302 25.97 -42.03 13.37
CA LEU A 302 25.16 -42.11 12.14
C LEU A 302 24.50 -43.48 11.95
N ASP A 303 25.15 -44.54 12.45
CA ASP A 303 24.64 -45.91 12.40
C ASP A 303 23.75 -46.27 13.61
N ALA A 304 23.64 -45.39 14.62
CA ALA A 304 22.73 -45.54 15.75
C ALA A 304 21.35 -44.91 15.46
N PRO A 305 20.22 -45.50 15.93
CA PRO A 305 18.91 -44.84 15.88
C PRO A 305 18.97 -43.52 16.66
N PRO A 306 18.44 -42.38 16.14
CA PRO A 306 17.30 -42.26 15.22
C PRO A 306 17.64 -42.01 13.73
N PHE A 307 18.90 -42.15 13.28
CA PHE A 307 19.32 -41.69 11.95
C PHE A 307 19.05 -42.66 10.78
N LYS A 308 18.62 -43.90 11.04
CA LYS A 308 18.11 -44.85 10.02
C LYS A 308 16.83 -45.54 10.51
N ASN A 309 15.68 -45.04 10.08
CA ASN A 309 14.37 -45.66 10.33
C ASN A 309 13.55 -45.71 9.02
N PRO A 310 13.70 -46.75 8.17
CA PRO A 310 12.75 -47.00 7.11
C PRO A 310 11.48 -47.64 7.71
N GLU A 311 10.46 -46.82 7.99
CA GLU A 311 9.14 -47.32 8.40
C GLU A 311 8.29 -47.66 7.17
N THR A 312 7.80 -48.90 7.12
CA THR A 312 6.89 -49.35 6.06
C THR A 312 5.46 -49.14 6.55
N VAL A 313 4.74 -48.18 5.97
CA VAL A 313 3.38 -47.83 6.38
C VAL A 313 2.37 -48.40 5.38
N THR A 314 1.55 -49.34 5.83
CA THR A 314 0.46 -49.95 5.06
C THR A 314 -0.73 -48.98 5.01
N ARG A 315 -1.16 -48.58 3.81
CA ARG A 315 -2.35 -47.72 3.61
C ARG A 315 -3.38 -48.49 2.79
N TYR A 316 -4.64 -48.46 3.22
CA TYR A 316 -5.75 -49.01 2.44
C TYR A 316 -5.91 -48.23 1.13
N ARG A 317 -5.84 -48.95 0.01
CA ARG A 317 -6.14 -48.47 -1.34
C ARG A 317 -7.36 -49.24 -1.82
N PHE A 318 -8.50 -48.56 -1.95
CA PHE A 318 -9.69 -49.17 -2.56
C PHE A 318 -9.42 -49.40 -4.05
N GLY A 319 -9.70 -50.62 -4.49
CA GLY A 319 -9.41 -51.12 -5.83
C GLY A 319 -10.21 -50.41 -6.92
N GLU A 320 -9.58 -50.27 -8.08
CA GLU A 320 -10.23 -49.99 -9.34
C GLU A 320 -11.03 -51.23 -9.76
N GLU A 321 -12.35 -51.07 -9.93
CA GLU A 321 -13.19 -52.00 -10.67
C GLU A 321 -13.62 -51.34 -11.99
N ALA A 322 -13.49 -52.09 -13.06
CA ALA A 322 -14.15 -51.88 -14.35
C ALA A 322 -14.61 -53.26 -14.87
N PRO A 323 -15.53 -53.35 -15.84
CA PRO A 323 -16.82 -52.67 -16.00
C PRO A 323 -17.98 -53.66 -16.33
N GLU A 324 -19.17 -53.09 -16.58
CA GLU A 324 -20.36 -53.58 -17.33
C GLU A 324 -21.60 -54.12 -16.57
N PRO A 325 -22.84 -54.04 -17.14
CA PRO A 325 -23.43 -52.99 -17.98
C PRO A 325 -24.89 -52.59 -17.59
N ALA A 326 -25.37 -51.54 -18.25
CA ALA A 326 -26.75 -51.12 -18.60
C ALA A 326 -27.96 -51.48 -17.70
N GLU A 327 -28.65 -50.45 -17.20
CA GLU A 327 -30.04 -50.19 -17.61
C GLU A 327 -30.45 -48.75 -17.25
N ALA A 328 -30.84 -47.99 -18.28
CA ALA A 328 -31.55 -46.75 -18.11
C ALA A 328 -33.02 -47.10 -17.92
N ASP A 329 -33.59 -46.80 -16.75
CA ASP A 329 -35.04 -46.74 -16.66
C ASP A 329 -35.55 -45.62 -15.75
N LYS A 330 -36.69 -45.12 -16.17
CA LYS A 330 -37.24 -43.79 -15.90
C LYS A 330 -37.57 -43.57 -14.42
N ALA A 331 -37.29 -42.36 -13.93
CA ALA A 331 -37.70 -41.92 -12.60
C ALA A 331 -39.23 -42.10 -12.39
N PRO A 332 -39.66 -42.79 -11.33
CA PRO A 332 -41.06 -43.13 -11.12
C PRO A 332 -41.87 -41.91 -10.65
N GLY A 333 -43.11 -41.80 -11.14
CA GLY A 333 -43.97 -40.61 -10.98
C GLY A 333 -44.27 -40.18 -9.54
N TRP A 334 -44.12 -41.06 -8.56
CA TRP A 334 -44.25 -40.71 -7.14
C TRP A 334 -43.10 -39.83 -6.62
N LEU A 335 -41.93 -39.85 -7.26
CA LEU A 335 -40.77 -39.03 -6.91
C LEU A 335 -40.94 -37.58 -7.39
N LYS A 336 -41.58 -37.39 -8.55
CA LYS A 336 -42.02 -36.06 -9.02
C LYS A 336 -43.17 -35.50 -8.17
N SER A 337 -44.11 -36.33 -7.72
CA SER A 337 -45.19 -35.86 -6.84
C SER A 337 -44.71 -35.52 -5.43
N MET A 338 -43.70 -36.24 -4.91
CA MET A 338 -43.09 -35.92 -3.62
C MET A 338 -42.24 -34.65 -3.68
N PHE A 339 -41.50 -34.42 -4.77
CA PHE A 339 -40.72 -33.21 -5.00
C PHE A 339 -41.61 -31.94 -5.10
N ASN A 340 -42.76 -32.05 -5.77
CA ASN A 340 -43.72 -30.95 -5.88
C ASN A 340 -44.47 -30.66 -4.55
N TRP A 341 -44.66 -31.67 -3.70
CA TRP A 341 -45.23 -31.47 -2.35
C TRP A 341 -44.20 -30.87 -1.37
N SER A 342 -42.93 -31.24 -1.49
CA SER A 342 -41.83 -30.64 -0.71
C SER A 342 -41.50 -29.21 -1.13
N ALA A 343 -41.57 -28.88 -2.43
CA ALA A 343 -41.25 -27.53 -2.94
C ALA A 343 -42.18 -26.45 -2.37
N LYS A 344 -43.49 -26.72 -2.26
CA LYS A 344 -44.47 -25.79 -1.68
C LYS A 344 -44.30 -25.52 -0.17
N ARG A 345 -43.71 -26.47 0.58
CA ARG A 345 -43.34 -26.26 2.00
C ARG A 345 -41.97 -25.63 2.15
N PHE A 346 -41.06 -25.86 1.21
CA PHE A 346 -39.77 -25.19 1.18
C PHE A 346 -39.88 -23.70 0.86
N GLU A 347 -40.82 -23.27 0.00
CA GLU A 347 -41.05 -21.84 -0.26
C GLU A 347 -41.54 -21.08 0.99
N THR A 348 -42.44 -21.66 1.78
CA THR A 348 -42.94 -21.00 3.01
C THR A 348 -41.90 -20.99 4.12
N VAL A 349 -41.10 -22.07 4.25
CA VAL A 349 -39.98 -22.12 5.20
C VAL A 349 -38.83 -21.20 4.76
N ALA A 350 -38.54 -21.12 3.46
CA ALA A 350 -37.54 -20.21 2.91
C ALA A 350 -37.96 -18.75 3.08
N ALA A 351 -39.23 -18.41 2.88
CA ALA A 351 -39.76 -17.08 3.16
C ALA A 351 -39.66 -16.72 4.66
N LEU A 352 -39.95 -17.67 5.55
CA LEU A 352 -39.82 -17.47 7.00
C LEU A 352 -38.36 -17.26 7.42
N ILE A 353 -37.44 -18.05 6.86
CA ILE A 353 -35.99 -17.90 7.07
C ILE A 353 -35.50 -16.58 6.51
N GLN A 354 -35.97 -16.16 5.33
CA GLN A 354 -35.63 -14.87 4.74
C GLN A 354 -36.09 -13.72 5.65
N VAL A 355 -37.32 -13.75 6.16
CA VAL A 355 -37.82 -12.75 7.11
C VAL A 355 -37.02 -12.75 8.41
N LEU A 356 -36.67 -13.92 8.94
CA LEU A 356 -35.81 -14.04 10.13
C LEU A 356 -34.40 -13.48 9.90
N LEU A 357 -33.82 -13.71 8.73
CA LEU A 357 -32.49 -13.19 8.36
C LEU A 357 -32.53 -11.67 8.16
N TRP A 358 -33.58 -11.12 7.53
CA TRP A 358 -33.75 -9.67 7.43
C TRP A 358 -34.00 -9.03 8.78
N ALA A 359 -34.81 -9.65 9.66
CA ALA A 359 -35.02 -9.18 11.02
C ALA A 359 -33.72 -9.21 11.84
N ALA A 360 -32.91 -10.27 11.71
CA ALA A 360 -31.61 -10.38 12.35
C ALA A 360 -30.61 -9.35 11.79
N LEU A 361 -30.62 -9.09 10.48
CA LEU A 361 -29.77 -8.08 9.84
C LEU A 361 -30.14 -6.67 10.31
N ILE A 362 -31.43 -6.33 10.30
CA ILE A 362 -31.93 -5.04 10.80
C ILE A 362 -31.61 -4.90 12.29
N GLY A 363 -31.81 -5.94 13.08
CA GLY A 363 -31.44 -5.97 14.49
C GLY A 363 -29.94 -5.76 14.72
N ALA A 364 -29.08 -6.41 13.92
CA ALA A 364 -27.64 -6.24 13.99
C ALA A 364 -27.21 -4.83 13.58
N VAL A 365 -27.80 -4.25 12.53
CA VAL A 365 -27.55 -2.87 12.10
C VAL A 365 -28.02 -1.87 13.16
N ALA A 366 -29.21 -2.06 13.75
CA ALA A 366 -29.72 -1.23 14.84
C ALA A 366 -28.84 -1.34 16.09
N TRP A 367 -28.39 -2.55 16.45
CA TRP A 367 -27.46 -2.78 17.55
C TRP A 367 -26.09 -2.14 17.29
N LEU A 368 -25.57 -2.22 16.06
CA LEU A 368 -24.31 -1.60 15.66
C LEU A 368 -24.45 -0.07 15.68
N ALA A 369 -25.54 0.48 15.16
CA ALA A 369 -25.84 1.90 15.21
C ALA A 369 -25.98 2.40 16.66
N TRP A 370 -26.62 1.62 17.53
CA TRP A 370 -26.74 1.93 18.96
C TRP A 370 -25.39 1.84 19.69
N ARG A 371 -24.59 0.81 19.44
CA ARG A 371 -23.27 0.61 20.07
C ARG A 371 -22.24 1.64 19.61
N TYR A 372 -22.32 2.10 18.37
CA TYR A 372 -21.44 3.13 17.81
C TYR A 372 -22.10 4.51 17.75
N ARG A 373 -23.21 4.72 18.48
CA ARG A 373 -24.01 5.96 18.41
C ARG A 373 -23.19 7.22 18.65
N GLU A 374 -22.19 7.19 19.54
CA GLU A 374 -21.38 8.38 19.84
C GLU A 374 -20.43 8.73 18.70
N ARG A 375 -19.87 7.73 18.00
CA ARG A 375 -19.04 7.95 16.81
C ARG A 375 -19.88 8.33 15.58
N LEU A 376 -21.07 7.75 15.43
CA LEU A 376 -22.01 8.10 14.37
C LEU A 376 -22.58 9.51 14.57
N ASN A 377 -22.91 9.91 15.80
CA ASN A 377 -23.30 11.27 16.13
C ASN A 377 -22.16 12.28 15.88
N ALA A 378 -20.90 11.89 16.11
CA ALA A 378 -19.75 12.72 15.76
C ALA A 378 -19.53 12.87 14.24
N LEU A 379 -20.00 11.92 13.42
CA LEU A 379 -19.99 11.98 11.95
C LEU A 379 -21.16 12.81 11.40
N VAL A 380 -22.36 12.65 11.97
CA VAL A 380 -23.60 13.32 11.54
C VAL A 380 -23.68 14.78 12.01
N ASN A 381 -23.13 15.11 13.19
CA ASN A 381 -23.05 16.49 13.69
C ASN A 381 -21.83 17.28 13.19
N ARG A 382 -21.19 16.85 12.10
CA ARG A 382 -20.26 17.74 11.36
C ARG A 382 -21.05 18.81 10.62
N ARG A 383 -21.60 19.77 11.37
CA ARG A 383 -21.79 21.12 10.85
C ARG A 383 -20.43 21.57 10.31
N PRO A 384 -20.38 22.24 9.15
CA PRO A 384 -19.13 22.79 8.66
C PRO A 384 -18.69 23.83 9.69
N ALA A 385 -17.77 23.43 10.57
CA ALA A 385 -17.08 24.37 11.43
C ALA A 385 -16.36 25.32 10.46
N LYS A 386 -16.83 26.57 10.40
CA LYS A 386 -16.07 27.71 9.91
C LYS A 386 -14.63 27.48 10.36
N GLY A 387 -13.73 27.36 9.38
CA GLY A 387 -12.38 26.82 9.57
C GLY A 387 -11.81 27.20 10.92
N GLN A 388 -11.79 26.24 11.85
CA GLN A 388 -10.85 26.32 12.95
C GLN A 388 -9.50 26.27 12.26
N VAL A 389 -8.84 27.43 12.24
CA VAL A 389 -7.40 27.49 12.03
C VAL A 389 -6.85 26.42 12.95
N MET A 390 -6.33 25.37 12.34
CA MET A 390 -5.72 24.27 13.07
C MET A 390 -4.58 24.93 13.83
N GLU A 391 -4.76 25.19 15.12
CA GLU A 391 -3.68 25.64 15.99
C GLU A 391 -2.71 24.47 16.04
N TRP A 392 -1.65 24.58 15.24
CA TRP A 392 -0.55 23.63 15.30
C TRP A 392 0.01 23.73 16.71
N PRO A 393 0.14 22.61 17.46
CA PRO A 393 0.75 22.65 18.76
C PRO A 393 2.16 23.25 18.61
N THR A 394 2.43 24.29 19.39
CA THR A 394 3.72 24.97 19.43
C THR A 394 4.83 23.94 19.59
N PRO A 395 5.85 23.92 18.72
CA PRO A 395 6.97 23.01 18.87
C PRO A 395 7.73 23.39 20.15
N ALA A 396 7.56 22.58 21.21
CA ALA A 396 8.18 22.85 22.51
C ALA A 396 9.72 22.84 22.47
N ARG A 397 10.34 22.21 21.46
CA ARG A 397 11.81 22.23 21.26
C ARG A 397 12.18 22.27 19.77
N MET A 398 13.09 23.16 19.38
CA MET A 398 13.84 23.05 18.10
C MET A 398 15.34 23.18 18.37
N PHE A 399 16.15 22.42 17.62
CA PHE A 399 17.61 22.42 17.75
C PHE A 399 18.13 22.10 19.18
N GLY A 400 17.34 21.34 19.95
CA GLY A 400 17.63 21.05 21.36
C GLY A 400 17.35 22.21 22.33
N LEU A 401 16.83 23.34 21.84
CA LEU A 401 16.46 24.53 22.61
C LEU A 401 14.94 24.55 22.84
N ASP A 402 14.50 24.92 24.04
CA ASP A 402 13.08 25.04 24.42
C ASP A 402 12.52 26.39 23.95
N ILE A 403 11.55 26.45 23.04
CA ILE A 403 11.13 27.72 22.37
C ILE A 403 9.89 28.35 23.03
N ARG A 404 9.41 27.77 24.13
CA ARG A 404 8.24 28.28 24.85
C ARG A 404 8.49 29.71 25.38
N GLU A 405 7.52 30.60 25.20
CA GLU A 405 7.57 31.98 25.74
C GLU A 405 7.82 31.99 27.25
N GLU A 406 7.24 31.04 27.98
CA GLU A 406 7.41 30.85 29.43
C GLU A 406 8.85 30.53 29.86
N SER A 407 9.72 30.14 28.93
CA SER A 407 11.12 29.77 29.22
C SER A 407 12.12 30.91 29.00
N LEU A 408 11.64 32.07 28.52
CA LEU A 408 12.44 33.25 28.21
C LEU A 408 12.39 34.27 29.37
N PRO A 409 13.51 34.92 29.72
CA PRO A 409 13.50 36.05 30.66
C PRO A 409 12.72 37.25 30.12
N ASP A 410 12.15 38.06 31.01
CA ASP A 410 11.41 39.29 30.65
C ASP A 410 12.28 40.28 29.85
N ASP A 411 13.58 40.38 30.17
CA ASP A 411 14.57 41.12 29.39
C ASP A 411 15.67 40.20 28.85
N VAL A 412 15.46 39.75 27.61
CA VAL A 412 16.35 38.87 26.86
C VAL A 412 17.71 39.52 26.59
N ALA A 413 17.76 40.82 26.26
CA ALA A 413 19.01 41.50 25.88
C ALA A 413 19.94 41.67 27.08
N SER A 414 19.40 42.14 28.20
CA SER A 414 20.19 42.33 29.43
C SER A 414 20.64 40.99 30.04
N SER A 415 19.81 39.95 29.93
CA SER A 415 20.18 38.59 30.35
C SER A 415 21.30 38.00 29.47
N ALA A 416 21.24 38.22 28.16
CA ALA A 416 22.30 37.79 27.23
C ALA A 416 23.62 38.52 27.50
N GLU A 417 23.59 39.81 27.85
CA GLU A 417 24.79 40.59 28.20
C GLU A 417 25.49 40.06 29.45
N GLN A 418 24.72 39.70 30.48
CA GLN A 418 25.28 39.14 31.72
C GLN A 418 25.94 37.78 31.49
N LEU A 419 25.32 36.93 30.65
CA LEU A 419 25.81 35.60 30.31
C LEU A 419 27.00 35.61 29.33
N TRP A 420 27.25 36.72 28.64
CA TRP A 420 28.26 36.77 27.59
C TRP A 420 29.69 36.53 28.10
N SER A 421 29.99 36.99 29.33
CA SER A 421 31.32 36.89 29.94
C SER A 421 31.62 35.49 30.52
N SER A 422 30.60 34.80 31.04
CA SER A 422 30.73 33.50 31.69
C SER A 422 30.43 32.32 30.76
N ALA A 423 29.41 32.45 29.91
CA ALA A 423 28.90 31.40 29.03
C ALA A 423 28.44 31.97 27.67
N PRO A 424 29.36 32.33 26.76
CA PRO A 424 29.02 32.98 25.48
C PRO A 424 28.13 32.13 24.58
N ARG A 425 28.20 30.80 24.69
CA ARG A 425 27.32 29.87 23.98
C ARG A 425 25.87 29.97 24.46
N GLU A 426 25.67 30.09 25.78
CA GLU A 426 24.34 30.19 26.36
C GLU A 426 23.71 31.55 26.06
N ALA A 427 24.51 32.63 26.07
CA ALA A 427 24.06 33.96 25.68
C ALA A 427 23.53 34.01 24.24
N LEU A 428 24.28 33.45 23.27
CA LEU A 428 23.85 33.35 21.89
C LEU A 428 22.65 32.40 21.70
N GLY A 429 22.64 31.28 22.42
CA GLY A 429 21.51 30.35 22.41
C GLY A 429 20.23 30.98 22.94
N LEU A 430 20.33 31.85 23.94
CA LEU A 430 19.21 32.61 24.51
C LEU A 430 18.66 33.61 23.50
N LEU A 431 19.51 34.39 22.83
CA LEU A 431 19.10 35.30 21.75
C LEU A 431 18.47 34.56 20.57
N TYR A 432 19.05 33.43 20.15
CA TYR A 432 18.53 32.65 19.03
C TYR A 432 17.18 32.00 19.36
N ARG A 433 17.04 31.44 20.56
CA ARG A 433 15.76 30.93 21.08
C ARG A 433 14.70 32.02 21.13
N ALA A 434 15.06 33.21 21.63
CA ALA A 434 14.15 34.34 21.69
C ALA A 434 13.71 34.79 20.29
N LEU A 435 14.63 34.81 19.32
CA LEU A 435 14.31 35.09 17.91
C LEU A 435 13.28 34.09 17.37
N LEU A 436 13.50 32.78 17.55
CA LEU A 436 12.56 31.74 17.07
C LEU A 436 11.17 31.88 17.73
N SER A 437 11.12 32.19 19.02
CA SER A 437 9.87 32.43 19.73
C SER A 437 9.12 33.65 19.17
N ARG A 438 9.83 34.77 18.93
CA ARG A 438 9.24 35.98 18.33
C ARG A 438 8.79 35.79 16.87
N LEU A 439 9.54 35.03 16.06
CA LEU A 439 9.15 34.70 14.68
C LEU A 439 7.87 33.85 14.64
N HIS A 440 7.71 32.95 15.61
CA HIS A 440 6.53 32.09 15.70
C HIS A 440 5.31 32.83 16.25
N HIS A 441 5.43 33.45 17.43
CA HIS A 441 4.30 34.07 18.13
C HIS A 441 3.99 35.50 17.65
N GLY A 442 5.03 36.29 17.34
CA GLY A 442 4.86 37.68 16.91
C GLY A 442 4.49 37.81 15.42
N PHE A 443 5.21 37.10 14.55
CA PHE A 443 5.03 37.18 13.09
C PHE A 443 4.19 36.04 12.50
N GLY A 444 3.74 35.08 13.31
CA GLY A 444 2.85 34.00 12.88
C GLY A 444 3.51 33.01 11.90
N ILE A 445 4.84 32.91 11.87
CA ILE A 445 5.52 31.98 10.96
C ILE A 445 5.28 30.53 11.42
N PRO A 446 4.76 29.63 10.55
CA PRO A 446 4.61 28.22 10.87
C PRO A 446 5.98 27.53 10.85
N LEU A 447 6.62 27.44 12.01
CA LEU A 447 7.87 26.70 12.21
C LEU A 447 7.58 25.25 12.55
N LYS A 448 8.26 24.31 11.88
CA LYS A 448 8.18 22.87 12.08
C LYS A 448 9.40 22.36 12.85
N PRO A 449 9.28 21.29 13.65
CA PRO A 449 10.42 20.67 14.35
C PRO A 449 11.54 20.20 13.43
N SER A 450 11.22 19.91 12.16
CA SER A 450 12.17 19.42 11.14
C SER A 450 12.87 20.54 10.37
N ASP A 451 12.57 21.80 10.65
CA ASP A 451 13.15 22.91 9.91
C ASP A 451 14.62 23.10 10.28
N THR A 452 15.43 23.38 9.27
CA THR A 452 16.84 23.76 9.43
C THR A 452 16.97 25.27 9.61
N GLU A 453 18.07 25.74 10.21
CA GLU A 453 18.32 27.17 10.43
C GLU A 453 18.29 27.97 9.11
N GLY A 454 18.73 27.36 8.01
CA GLY A 454 18.63 27.96 6.67
C GLY A 454 17.19 28.07 6.14
N GLN A 455 16.33 27.10 6.44
CA GLN A 455 14.90 27.16 6.10
C GLN A 455 14.15 28.20 6.93
N VAL A 456 14.56 28.42 8.18
CA VAL A 456 14.04 29.53 8.99
C VAL A 456 14.36 30.87 8.31
N LEU A 457 15.60 31.09 7.88
CA LEU A 457 15.99 32.31 7.16
C LEU A 457 15.19 32.53 5.86
N GLN A 458 14.94 31.49 5.08
CA GLN A 458 14.10 31.58 3.88
C GLN A 458 12.66 32.02 4.19
N ARG A 459 12.11 31.62 5.35
CA ARG A 459 10.77 32.07 5.78
C ARG A 459 10.77 33.49 6.30
N VAL A 460 11.85 33.92 6.96
CA VAL A 460 12.02 35.33 7.37
C VAL A 460 12.12 36.24 6.15
N GLU A 461 12.80 35.81 5.09
CA GLU A 461 12.89 36.55 3.83
C GLU A 461 11.52 36.80 3.19
N GLN A 462 10.57 35.87 3.35
CA GLN A 462 9.19 36.03 2.87
C GLN A 462 8.40 37.13 3.59
N LEU A 463 8.81 37.53 4.79
CA LEU A 463 8.17 38.62 5.53
C LEU A 463 8.51 40.01 4.98
N GLN A 464 9.48 40.13 4.06
CA GLN A 464 9.91 41.40 3.45
C GLN A 464 10.35 42.50 4.45
N HIS A 465 10.76 42.12 5.67
CA HIS A 465 11.35 43.03 6.65
C HIS A 465 12.87 42.99 6.58
N GLU A 466 13.48 44.00 5.95
CA GLU A 466 14.93 44.04 5.70
C GLU A 466 15.77 44.03 6.99
N GLN A 467 15.38 44.80 8.00
CA GLN A 467 16.10 44.89 9.27
C GLN A 467 16.05 43.57 10.06
N LEU A 468 14.88 42.92 10.10
CA LEU A 468 14.69 41.61 10.75
C LEU A 468 15.49 40.52 10.04
N MET A 469 15.54 40.54 8.71
CA MET A 469 16.30 39.58 7.92
C MET A 469 17.81 39.76 8.12
N ALA A 470 18.31 41.01 8.10
CA ALA A 470 19.72 41.32 8.36
C ALA A 470 20.15 40.82 9.76
N PHE A 471 19.36 41.11 10.78
CA PHE A 471 19.60 40.63 12.15
C PHE A 471 19.55 39.10 12.24
N SER A 472 18.51 38.48 11.68
CA SER A 472 18.34 37.02 11.71
C SER A 472 19.51 36.30 11.04
N LYS A 473 19.99 36.81 9.90
CA LYS A 473 21.14 36.27 9.18
C LYS A 473 22.43 36.41 10.00
N HIS A 474 22.65 37.57 10.60
CA HIS A 474 23.83 37.83 11.43
C HIS A 474 23.87 36.91 12.67
N LEU A 475 22.76 36.84 13.42
CA LEU A 475 22.65 35.99 14.61
C LEU A 475 22.79 34.49 14.27
N THR A 476 22.14 34.04 13.19
CA THR A 476 22.19 32.62 12.78
C THR A 476 23.61 32.18 12.39
N LEU A 477 24.37 33.05 11.72
CA LEU A 477 25.76 32.75 11.33
C LEU A 477 26.67 32.57 12.56
N HIS A 478 26.56 33.47 13.54
CA HIS A 478 27.34 33.38 14.78
C HIS A 478 26.90 32.22 15.67
N TRP A 479 25.60 31.93 15.72
CA TRP A 479 25.08 30.73 16.36
C TRP A 479 25.66 29.46 15.73
N GLN A 480 25.65 29.33 14.40
CA GLN A 480 26.22 28.17 13.71
C GLN A 480 27.72 28.00 13.97
N ASN A 481 28.47 29.10 13.96
CA ASN A 481 29.91 29.10 14.26
C ASN A 481 30.22 28.62 15.68
N VAL A 482 29.37 28.92 16.66
CA VAL A 482 29.55 28.50 18.05
C VAL A 482 29.01 27.08 18.28
N ALA A 483 27.82 26.77 17.75
CA ALA A 483 27.12 25.51 17.98
C ALA A 483 27.75 24.34 17.22
N TYR A 484 28.17 24.56 15.98
CA TYR A 484 28.77 23.53 15.12
C TYR A 484 30.26 23.77 14.87
N GLY A 485 30.70 25.02 14.81
CA GLY A 485 32.09 25.39 14.53
C GLY A 485 33.00 25.47 15.76
N HIS A 486 32.43 25.43 16.98
CA HIS A 486 33.15 25.61 18.26
C HIS A 486 34.05 26.86 18.31
N ARG A 487 33.74 27.90 17.53
CA ARG A 487 34.49 29.16 17.50
C ARG A 487 33.81 30.18 18.43
N PRO A 488 34.49 30.71 19.45
CA PRO A 488 33.89 31.70 20.35
C PRO A 488 33.58 33.01 19.60
N PRO A 489 32.50 33.71 19.97
CA PRO A 489 32.15 34.97 19.34
C PRO A 489 33.15 36.09 19.74
N PRO A 490 33.40 37.07 18.86
CA PRO A 490 34.17 38.26 19.20
C PRO A 490 33.51 39.11 20.29
N ALA A 491 34.29 39.82 21.11
CA ALA A 491 33.76 40.63 22.21
C ALA A 491 32.87 41.82 21.76
N HIS A 492 33.15 42.42 20.60
CA HIS A 492 32.33 43.51 20.04
C HIS A 492 30.91 43.06 19.64
N LEU A 493 30.75 41.76 19.35
CA LEU A 493 29.49 41.18 18.89
C LEU A 493 28.38 41.25 19.96
N GLN A 494 28.77 41.31 21.24
CA GLN A 494 27.84 41.42 22.36
C GLN A 494 26.96 42.67 22.23
N GLN A 495 27.58 43.84 22.06
CA GLN A 495 26.87 45.12 21.98
C GLN A 495 26.03 45.18 20.70
N GLU A 496 26.60 44.78 19.56
CA GLU A 496 25.92 44.80 18.27
C GLU A 496 24.63 43.96 18.25
N LEU A 497 24.67 42.73 18.80
CA LEU A 497 23.50 41.85 18.81
C LEU A 497 22.46 42.27 19.85
N CYS A 498 22.88 42.75 21.03
CA CYS A 498 21.95 43.20 22.06
C CYS A 498 21.27 44.53 21.69
N ASP A 499 22.00 45.46 21.07
CA ASP A 499 21.43 46.71 20.57
C ASP A 499 20.55 46.47 19.35
N GLY A 500 20.95 45.56 18.44
CA GLY A 500 20.11 45.11 17.33
C GLY A 500 18.80 44.46 17.82
N TRP A 501 18.85 43.67 18.88
CA TRP A 501 17.67 43.09 19.51
C TRP A 501 16.75 44.16 20.11
N ARG A 502 17.30 45.13 20.86
CA ARG A 502 16.54 46.25 21.44
C ARG A 502 15.90 47.13 20.37
N GLY A 503 16.59 47.36 19.26
CA GLY A 503 16.06 48.12 18.12
C GLY A 503 14.87 47.45 17.44
N LEU A 504 14.86 46.11 17.35
CA LEU A 504 13.79 45.35 16.70
C LEU A 504 12.62 44.99 17.61
N PHE A 505 12.88 44.73 18.90
CA PHE A 505 11.90 44.13 19.82
C PHE A 505 11.71 44.89 21.14
N GLY A 506 12.40 46.02 21.34
CA GLY A 506 12.29 46.83 22.54
C GLY A 506 10.99 47.64 22.63
N PRO A 507 10.70 48.25 23.80
CA PRO A 507 9.46 49.00 24.09
C PRO A 507 9.25 50.29 23.26
N GLY A 508 10.04 50.52 22.21
CA GLY A 508 9.89 51.63 21.25
C GLY A 508 10.02 51.21 19.78
N ALA A 509 10.06 49.91 19.48
CA ALA A 509 10.17 49.41 18.11
C ALA A 509 8.84 49.57 17.35
N SER A 510 8.91 50.15 16.14
CA SER A 510 7.77 50.24 15.22
C SER A 510 7.34 48.84 14.79
N ARG A 511 6.08 48.47 15.09
CA ARG A 511 5.46 47.21 14.66
C ARG A 511 5.37 47.09 13.14
#